data_AF-A0A060NH44-F1
#
_entry.id   AF-A0A060NH44-F1
#
_cell.length_a   1.000
_cell.length_b   1.000
_cell.length_c   1.000
_cell.angle_alpha   90.00
_cell.angle_beta   90.00
_cell.angle_gamma   90.00
#
_symmetry.space_group_name_H-M   'P 1'
#
loop_
_entity.id
_entity.type
_entity.pdbx_description
1 polymer ?
#
loop_
_entity_poly.entity_id
_entity_poly.type
_entity_poly.pdbx_seq_one_letter_code
_entity_poly.pdbx_strand_id
1 'polypeptide(L)'
;MNKVVYVKAKFKPVGKEVTIKVPTGETKKGLFGGEKEVTVKKQEWQQTGWSDREIDGELLSEDINLAVEKLNKNGYEVVAIQPITSGAYNYTWGNYGTAGNGGAPTCYSYGYGYSYTEGVTIIAKKLSPAPV
;
A
#
# COMPACT_ATOMS: atom_id res chain seq x y z
N MET A 1 31.06 13.68 6.46
CA MET A 1 30.10 13.82 5.34
C MET A 1 28.77 13.22 5.77
N ASN A 2 27.66 13.92 5.52
CA ASN A 2 26.32 13.42 5.88
C ASN A 2 25.89 12.31 4.94
N LYS A 3 25.16 11.33 5.46
CA LYS A 3 24.53 10.26 4.70
C LYS A 3 23.06 10.56 4.50
N VAL A 4 22.57 10.32 3.30
CA VAL A 4 21.17 10.51 2.91
C VAL A 4 20.62 9.15 2.48
N VAL A 5 19.49 8.74 3.07
CA VAL A 5 18.83 7.45 2.79
C VAL A 5 17.38 7.72 2.42
N TYR A 6 16.94 7.22 1.28
CA TYR A 6 15.54 7.27 0.88
C TYR A 6 14.83 5.99 1.30
N VAL A 7 13.66 6.14 1.94
CA VAL A 7 12.76 5.05 2.33
C VAL A 7 11.45 5.26 1.59
N LYS A 8 11.13 4.33 0.69
CA LYS A 8 9.94 4.41 -0.17
C LYS A 8 8.69 3.97 0.57
N ALA A 9 7.63 4.77 0.49
CA ALA A 9 6.32 4.42 0.99
C ALA A 9 5.58 3.46 0.05
N LYS A 10 4.67 2.66 0.60
CA LYS A 10 3.82 1.72 -0.13
C LYS A 10 2.37 2.04 0.15
N PHE A 11 1.50 1.85 -0.83
CA PHE A 11 0.06 2.01 -0.63
C PHE A 11 -0.48 0.92 0.29
N LYS A 12 -1.57 1.21 1.00
CA LYS A 12 -2.24 0.26 1.90
C LYS A 12 -2.84 -0.90 1.10
N PRO A 13 -2.73 -2.16 1.53
CA PRO A 13 -3.43 -3.25 0.88
C PRO A 13 -4.95 -3.09 1.05
N VAL A 14 -5.71 -3.29 -0.02
CA VAL A 14 -7.19 -3.32 0.02
C VAL A 14 -7.67 -4.73 -0.29
N GLY A 15 -8.80 -5.09 0.30
CA GLY A 15 -9.29 -6.47 0.25
C GLY A 15 -10.72 -6.59 0.72
N LYS A 16 -11.20 -7.83 0.72
CA LYS A 16 -12.56 -8.17 1.14
C LYS A 16 -12.54 -9.44 1.99
N GLU A 17 -13.53 -9.56 2.86
CA GLU A 17 -13.79 -10.82 3.54
C GLU A 17 -14.37 -11.82 2.54
N VAL A 18 -13.73 -12.98 2.41
CA VAL A 18 -14.25 -14.10 1.63
C VAL A 18 -14.60 -15.25 2.57
N THR A 19 -15.66 -15.98 2.22
CA THR A 19 -16.00 -17.22 2.92
C THR A 19 -15.31 -18.39 2.24
N ILE A 20 -14.32 -18.98 2.90
CA ILE A 20 -13.67 -20.21 2.44
C ILE A 20 -14.32 -21.43 3.12
N LYS A 21 -14.38 -22.55 2.39
CA LYS A 21 -14.78 -23.84 2.95
C LYS A 21 -13.52 -24.60 3.32
N VAL A 22 -13.31 -24.81 4.61
CA VAL A 22 -12.17 -25.58 5.13
C VAL A 22 -12.67 -26.98 5.49
N PRO A 23 -12.03 -28.05 4.98
CA PRO A 23 -12.38 -29.42 5.35
C PRO A 23 -12.09 -29.66 6.83
N THR A 24 -13.00 -30.36 7.53
CA THR A 24 -12.83 -30.71 8.95
C THR A 24 -12.09 -32.03 9.15
N GLY A 25 -11.84 -32.78 8.07
CA GLY A 25 -11.30 -34.14 8.14
C GLY A 25 -12.37 -35.20 8.48
N GLU A 26 -13.62 -34.80 8.71
CA GLU A 26 -14.74 -35.71 8.96
C GLU A 26 -15.51 -35.99 7.65
N THR A 27 -15.87 -37.25 7.41
CA THR A 27 -16.74 -37.65 6.31
C THR A 27 -18.12 -38.03 6.83
N LYS A 28 -19.17 -37.61 6.12
CA LYS A 28 -20.55 -38.01 6.39
C LYS A 28 -21.12 -38.77 5.20
N LYS A 29 -21.96 -39.76 5.48
CA LYS A 29 -22.65 -40.53 4.43
C LYS A 29 -23.67 -39.63 3.72
N GLY A 30 -23.53 -39.48 2.41
CA GLY A 30 -24.42 -38.69 1.56
C GLY A 30 -25.72 -39.42 1.24
N LEU A 31 -26.71 -38.69 0.75
CA LEU A 31 -28.07 -39.18 0.44
C LEU A 31 -28.12 -40.27 -0.67
N PHE A 32 -27.01 -40.48 -1.38
CA PHE A 32 -26.85 -41.50 -2.43
C PHE A 32 -25.75 -42.53 -2.12
N GLY A 33 -25.42 -42.72 -0.84
CA GLY A 33 -24.51 -43.80 -0.40
C GLY A 33 -23.01 -43.52 -0.50
N GLY A 34 -22.58 -42.44 -1.14
CA GLY A 34 -21.18 -42.00 -1.16
C GLY A 34 -20.77 -41.17 0.06
N GLU A 35 -19.49 -41.18 0.40
CA GLU A 35 -18.94 -40.32 1.47
C GLU A 35 -18.79 -38.87 1.00
N LYS A 36 -19.20 -37.92 1.85
CA LYS A 36 -19.08 -36.48 1.59
C LYS A 36 -18.31 -35.83 2.71
N GLU A 37 -17.26 -35.10 2.35
CA GLU A 37 -16.44 -34.33 3.29
C GLU A 37 -17.25 -33.22 3.96
N VAL A 38 -17.11 -33.10 5.28
CA VAL A 38 -17.70 -32.03 6.07
C VAL A 38 -16.75 -30.82 6.01
N THR A 39 -17.30 -29.67 5.62
CA THR A 39 -16.54 -28.41 5.53
C THR A 39 -17.14 -27.36 6.45
N VAL A 40 -16.31 -26.61 7.15
CA VAL A 40 -16.71 -25.42 7.92
C VAL A 40 -16.45 -24.17 7.08
N LYS A 41 -17.39 -23.23 7.15
CA LYS A 41 -17.23 -21.90 6.54
C LYS A 41 -16.41 -21.03 7.47
N LYS A 42 -15.28 -20.50 6.99
CA LYS A 42 -14.45 -19.53 7.71
C LYS A 42 -14.41 -18.24 6.90
N GLN A 43 -14.54 -17.10 7.58
CA GLN A 43 -14.25 -15.80 6.97
C GLN A 43 -12.75 -15.55 7.04
N GLU A 44 -12.18 -15.17 5.90
CA GLU A 44 -10.78 -14.81 5.79
C GLU A 44 -10.69 -13.53 4.96
N TRP A 45 -9.90 -12.57 5.45
CA TRP A 45 -9.62 -11.36 4.68
C TRP A 45 -8.61 -11.70 3.58
N GLN A 46 -8.96 -11.41 2.33
CA GLN A 46 -8.07 -11.59 1.19
C GLN A 46 -7.78 -10.24 0.53
N GLN A 47 -6.49 -9.99 0.32
CA GLN A 47 -6.05 -8.83 -0.44
C GLN A 47 -6.50 -8.95 -1.89
N THR A 48 -7.15 -7.92 -2.40
CA THR A 48 -7.60 -7.83 -3.80
C THR A 48 -6.88 -6.73 -4.58
N GLY A 49 -6.06 -5.91 -3.92
CA GLY A 49 -5.26 -4.88 -4.58
C GLY A 49 -4.55 -3.97 -3.58
N TRP A 50 -4.28 -2.74 -4.05
CA TRP A 50 -3.66 -1.66 -3.27
C TRP A 50 -4.54 -0.42 -3.33
N SER A 51 -4.53 0.38 -2.27
CA SER A 51 -5.21 1.67 -2.22
C SER A 51 -4.62 2.60 -3.27
N ASP A 52 -5.48 3.42 -3.88
CA ASP A 52 -5.08 4.47 -4.82
C ASP A 52 -4.80 5.81 -4.14
N ARG A 53 -5.13 5.92 -2.84
CA ARG A 53 -5.18 7.20 -2.10
C ARG A 53 -4.54 7.16 -0.72
N GLU A 54 -4.31 5.98 -0.14
CA GLU A 54 -3.78 5.82 1.22
C GLU A 54 -2.45 5.07 1.21
N ILE A 55 -1.44 5.68 1.83
CA ILE A 55 -0.18 5.04 2.16
C ILE A 55 -0.36 4.18 3.41
N ASP A 56 0.32 3.03 3.42
CA ASP A 56 0.48 2.21 4.61
C ASP A 56 1.48 2.87 5.56
N GLY A 57 0.96 3.69 6.48
CA GLY A 57 1.77 4.45 7.43
C GLY A 57 2.46 3.58 8.48
N GLU A 58 1.88 2.42 8.81
CA GLU A 58 2.47 1.49 9.77
C GLU A 58 3.69 0.81 9.15
N LEU A 59 3.53 0.25 7.95
CA LEU A 59 4.64 -0.33 7.20
C LEU A 59 5.75 0.69 6.90
N LEU A 60 5.38 1.93 6.55
CA LEU A 60 6.38 3.00 6.35
C LEU A 60 7.14 3.31 7.65
N SER A 61 6.47 3.30 8.80
CA SER A 61 7.09 3.54 10.10
C SER A 61 8.09 2.44 10.45
N GLU A 62 7.74 1.18 10.18
CA GLU A 62 8.64 0.03 10.34
C GLU A 62 9.86 0.13 9.42
N ASP A 63 9.64 0.43 8.13
CA ASP A 63 10.71 0.60 7.13
C ASP A 63 11.67 1.75 7.53
N ILE A 64 11.15 2.85 8.08
CA ILE A 64 11.96 3.95 8.65
C ILE A 64 12.77 3.48 9.85
N ASN A 65 12.14 2.80 10.81
CA ASN A 65 12.82 2.31 12.01
C ASN A 65 14.00 1.39 11.66
N LEU A 66 13.81 0.47 10.71
CA LEU A 66 14.87 -0.40 10.21
C LEU A 66 16.03 0.39 9.58
N ALA A 67 15.72 1.44 8.81
CA ALA A 67 16.73 2.31 8.21
C ALA A 67 17.50 3.11 9.28
N VAL A 68 16.81 3.64 10.29
CA VAL A 68 17.41 4.36 11.43
C VAL A 68 18.32 3.43 12.23
N GLU A 69 17.86 2.22 12.57
CA GLU A 69 18.69 1.24 13.28
C GLU A 69 19.97 0.91 12.52
N LYS A 70 19.86 0.71 11.20
CA LYS A 70 21.02 0.45 10.35
C LYS A 70 21.99 1.62 10.37
N LEU A 71 21.51 2.86 10.35
CA LEU A 71 22.37 4.05 10.45
C LEU A 71 23.07 4.11 11.81
N ASN A 72 22.33 3.90 12.90
CA ASN A 72 22.86 3.91 14.27
C ASN A 72 23.95 2.84 14.45
N LYS A 73 23.70 1.60 14.00
CA LYS A 73 24.68 0.49 14.01
C LYS A 73 25.96 0.84 13.22
N ASN A 74 25.87 1.72 12.24
CA ASN A 74 27.00 2.20 11.44
C ASN A 74 27.65 3.48 12.00
N GLY A 75 27.32 3.89 13.22
CA GLY A 75 27.89 5.08 13.86
C GLY A 75 27.44 6.39 13.21
N TYR A 76 26.19 6.44 12.75
CA TYR A 76 25.54 7.67 12.31
C TYR A 76 24.46 8.07 13.31
N GLU A 77 24.27 9.37 13.48
CA GLU A 77 23.16 9.96 14.23
C GLU A 77 22.19 10.60 13.23
N VAL A 78 20.91 10.23 13.31
CA VAL A 78 19.86 10.82 12.46
C VAL A 78 19.63 12.27 12.88
N VAL A 79 19.69 13.17 11.90
CA VAL A 79 19.51 14.62 12.08
C VAL A 79 18.11 15.05 11.67
N ALA A 80 17.59 14.48 10.59
CA ALA A 80 16.26 14.81 10.08
C ALA A 80 15.65 13.64 9.29
N ILE A 81 14.32 13.58 9.29
CA ILE A 81 13.52 12.74 8.41
C ILE A 81 12.52 13.67 7.72
N GLN A 82 12.57 13.74 6.39
CA GLN A 82 11.76 14.65 5.59
C GLN A 82 10.88 13.88 4.62
N PRO A 83 9.55 14.12 4.57
CA PRO A 83 8.70 13.50 3.57
C PRO A 83 9.04 13.99 2.17
N ILE A 84 9.01 13.08 1.21
CA ILE A 84 8.98 13.38 -0.22
C ILE A 84 7.54 13.19 -0.69
N THR A 85 6.96 14.24 -1.25
CA THR A 85 5.63 14.19 -1.86
C THR A 85 5.75 14.09 -3.37
N SER A 86 4.95 13.20 -3.94
CA SER A 86 4.76 13.09 -5.39
C SER A 86 3.31 13.34 -5.75
N GLY A 87 3.10 13.93 -6.92
CA GLY A 87 1.78 14.21 -7.47
C GLY A 87 1.46 13.24 -8.59
N ALA A 88 0.28 12.64 -8.52
CA ALA A 88 -0.35 12.03 -9.68
C ALA A 88 -1.31 13.05 -10.30
N TYR A 89 -0.93 13.54 -11.47
CA TYR A 89 -1.85 14.22 -12.37
C TYR A 89 -2.03 13.29 -13.57
N ASN A 90 -3.29 13.07 -13.96
CA ASN A 90 -3.74 12.61 -15.27
C ASN A 90 -5.02 11.78 -15.13
N TYR A 91 -6.14 12.42 -14.73
CA TYR A 91 -7.45 11.87 -15.02
C TYR A 91 -7.93 12.44 -16.35
N THR A 92 -7.50 11.83 -17.46
CA THR A 92 -8.14 12.01 -18.76
C THR A 92 -9.28 11.03 -18.86
N TRP A 93 -10.52 11.52 -18.90
CA TRP A 93 -11.63 10.71 -19.41
C TRP A 93 -12.30 11.42 -20.58
N GLY A 94 -12.53 10.65 -21.63
CA GLY A 94 -13.25 11.06 -22.84
C GLY A 94 -14.72 11.40 -22.62
N ASN A 95 -15.32 11.96 -23.68
CA ASN A 95 -16.67 12.51 -23.82
C ASN A 95 -17.69 12.02 -22.76
N TYR A 96 -18.02 12.88 -21.79
CA TYR A 96 -19.00 12.61 -20.72
C TYR A 96 -20.48 12.68 -21.20
N GLY A 97 -20.68 12.83 -22.50
CA GLY A 97 -21.99 12.82 -23.13
C GLY A 97 -21.87 13.28 -24.58
N THR A 98 -22.35 12.46 -25.50
CA THR A 98 -22.74 12.92 -26.83
C THR A 98 -24.09 13.61 -26.69
N ALA A 99 -24.25 14.81 -27.25
CA ALA A 99 -25.59 15.25 -27.57
C ALA A 99 -26.19 14.17 -28.48
N GLY A 100 -27.36 13.63 -28.14
CA GLY A 100 -28.01 12.59 -28.95
C GLY A 100 -27.98 12.94 -30.45
N ASN A 101 -27.79 11.93 -31.30
CA ASN A 101 -27.53 12.05 -32.75
C ASN A 101 -26.22 12.76 -33.14
N GLY A 102 -25.08 12.23 -32.71
CA GLY A 102 -23.78 12.56 -33.33
C GLY A 102 -23.29 14.00 -33.12
N GLY A 103 -23.83 14.72 -32.12
CA GLY A 103 -23.39 16.07 -31.80
C GLY A 103 -22.07 16.11 -31.02
N ALA A 104 -21.35 17.23 -31.15
CA ALA A 104 -20.09 17.48 -30.45
C ALA A 104 -20.24 17.37 -28.92
N PRO A 105 -19.20 16.91 -28.20
CA PRO A 105 -19.23 16.81 -26.74
C PRO A 105 -19.56 18.17 -26.09
N THR A 106 -20.57 18.20 -25.21
CA THR A 106 -21.17 19.46 -24.70
C THR A 106 -20.57 19.95 -23.38
N CYS A 107 -19.68 19.20 -22.75
CA CYS A 107 -18.97 19.65 -21.54
C CYS A 107 -17.62 18.93 -21.36
N TYR A 108 -16.62 19.68 -20.94
CA TYR A 108 -15.32 19.17 -20.48
C TYR A 108 -15.24 19.37 -18.97
N SER A 109 -15.00 18.30 -18.22
CA SER A 109 -14.76 18.36 -16.78
C SER A 109 -13.30 18.03 -16.49
N TYR A 110 -12.61 18.92 -15.77
CA TYR A 110 -11.24 18.70 -15.32
C TYR A 110 -11.24 17.85 -14.05
N GLY A 111 -10.48 16.75 -14.04
CA GLY A 111 -10.21 16.01 -12.80
C GLY A 111 -9.14 16.72 -11.97
N TYR A 112 -9.35 16.85 -10.67
CA TYR A 112 -8.34 17.36 -9.74
C TYR A 112 -7.22 16.31 -9.58
N GLY A 113 -5.96 16.73 -9.70
CA GLY A 113 -4.81 15.90 -9.34
C GLY A 113 -4.73 15.70 -7.82
N TYR A 114 -4.01 14.66 -7.38
CA TYR A 114 -3.75 14.42 -5.96
C TYR A 114 -2.25 14.21 -5.72
N SER A 115 -1.81 14.57 -4.52
CA SER A 115 -0.47 14.28 -4.04
C SER A 115 -0.50 13.18 -3.00
N TYR A 116 0.56 12.37 -2.95
CA TYR A 116 0.80 11.37 -1.92
C TYR A 116 2.24 11.45 -1.44
N THR A 117 2.48 10.98 -0.21
CA THR A 117 3.84 10.80 0.29
C THR A 117 4.47 9.62 -0.44
N GLU A 118 5.44 9.87 -1.32
CA GLU A 118 6.15 8.82 -2.05
C GLU A 118 7.12 8.07 -1.12
N GLY A 119 7.60 8.74 -0.09
CA GLY A 119 8.53 8.19 0.87
C GLY A 119 9.09 9.26 1.78
N VAL A 120 10.18 8.94 2.48
CA VAL A 120 10.92 9.89 3.29
C VAL A 120 12.41 9.83 3.00
N THR A 121 13.09 10.95 3.21
CA THR A 121 14.54 11.04 3.19
C THR A 121 15.06 11.19 4.60
N ILE A 122 15.97 10.31 5.01
CA ILE A 122 16.66 10.33 6.30
C ILE A 122 18.04 10.94 6.09
N ILE A 123 18.33 12.02 6.78
CA ILE A 123 19.64 12.70 6.78
C ILE A 123 20.33 12.36 8.10
N ALA A 124 21.54 11.81 8.02
CA ALA A 124 22.30 11.40 9.19
C ALA A 124 23.75 11.89 9.14
N LYS A 125 24.30 12.32 10.28
CA LYS A 125 25.69 12.75 10.41
C LYS A 125 26.53 11.60 10.97
N LYS A 126 27.76 11.45 10.50
CA LYS A 126 28.69 10.47 11.07
C LYS A 126 29.10 10.94 12.47
N LEU A 127 29.02 10.05 13.46
CA LEU A 127 29.58 10.31 14.78
C LEU A 127 31.11 10.31 14.65
N SER A 128 31.74 11.43 14.98
CA SER A 128 33.18 11.48 15.16
C SER A 128 33.54 10.70 16.43
N PRO A 129 34.62 9.91 16.45
CA PRO A 129 35.15 9.42 17.72
C PRO A 129 35.49 10.63 18.60
N ALA A 130 35.19 10.54 19.90
CA ALA A 130 35.59 11.58 20.85
C ALA A 130 37.11 11.79 20.76
N PRO A 131 37.62 13.03 20.84
CA PRO A 131 39.06 13.24 21.01
C PRO A 131 39.51 12.49 22.26
N VAL A 132 40.50 11.60 22.09
CA VAL A 132 41.18 10.89 23.18
C VAL A 132 42.11 11.86 23.90
#